data_AF-H1KNC9-F1
#
_entry.id   AF-H1KNC9-F1
#
_cell.length_a   1.000
_cell.length_b   1.000
_cell.length_c   1.000
_cell.angle_alpha   90.00
_cell.angle_beta   90.00
_cell.angle_gamma   90.00
#
_symmetry.space_group_name_H-M   'P 1'
#
loop_
_entity.id
_entity.type
_entity.pdbx_description
1 polymer ?
#
loop_
_entity_poly.entity_id
_entity_poly.type
_entity_poly.pdbx_seq_one_letter_code
_entity_poly.pdbx_strand_id
1 'polypeptide(L)'
;MTDKPCADQTPEQLEAYYRAATEGDLACVRIDHGGHLPSSEYTFERIMGGRRGRVYLAASGSFYAGSGKNCFHPKGQRRLVVPTLAILAWGEGDRHRVRTTQGQEMDDVRAVLEGRLAKLPPPAAPPPPPVYSVEEAEARYAAACVAYENADIRANNPRAYQRRVSQAREYMLAARADLERARERAKIQD
;
A
#
# COMPACT_ATOMS: atom_id res chain seq x y z
N MET A 1 23.96 22.31 3.66
CA MET A 1 23.02 21.63 4.57
C MET A 1 21.64 21.84 3.97
N THR A 2 21.09 20.82 3.31
CA THR A 2 19.75 20.96 2.71
C THR A 2 18.76 20.57 3.80
N ASP A 3 18.18 21.58 4.44
CA ASP A 3 17.26 21.41 5.55
C ASP A 3 16.10 20.47 5.17
N LYS A 4 15.63 19.71 6.16
CA LYS A 4 14.49 18.81 5.97
C LYS A 4 13.30 19.66 5.49
N PRO A 5 12.59 19.29 4.40
CA PRO A 5 11.48 20.08 3.85
C PRO A 5 10.24 20.20 4.78
N CYS A 6 10.31 19.61 5.98
CA CYS A 6 9.29 19.69 7.02
C CYS A 6 9.84 20.31 8.33
N ALA A 7 11.01 20.95 8.30
CA ALA A 7 11.69 21.43 9.51
C ALA A 7 10.94 22.57 10.22
N ASP A 8 10.19 23.34 9.46
CA ASP A 8 9.37 24.48 9.89
C ASP A 8 7.96 24.07 10.36
N GLN A 9 7.57 22.81 10.14
CA GLN A 9 6.25 22.33 10.52
C GLN A 9 6.11 22.19 12.04
N THR A 10 5.06 22.78 12.59
CA THR A 10 4.80 22.71 14.03
C THR A 10 3.89 21.55 14.41
N PRO A 11 3.94 21.06 15.66
CA PRO A 11 2.98 20.08 16.17
C PRO A 11 1.52 20.51 15.99
N GLU A 12 1.23 21.80 16.12
CA GLU A 12 -0.12 22.37 15.99
C GLU A 12 -0.61 22.32 14.53
N GLN A 13 0.25 22.63 13.56
CA GLN A 13 -0.08 22.49 12.14
C GLN A 13 -0.36 21.03 11.78
N LEU A 14 0.48 20.12 12.29
CA LEU A 14 0.30 18.69 12.12
C LEU A 14 -1.03 18.22 12.73
N GLU A 15 -1.30 18.61 13.97
CA GLU A 15 -2.53 18.25 14.67
C GLU A 15 -3.77 18.82 13.96
N ALA A 16 -3.73 20.09 13.57
CA ALA A 16 -4.82 20.73 12.83
C ALA A 16 -5.12 19.98 11.52
N TYR A 17 -4.08 19.64 10.75
CA TYR A 17 -4.22 18.87 9.52
C TYR A 17 -4.85 17.50 9.77
N TYR A 18 -4.25 16.68 10.62
CA TYR A 18 -4.68 15.28 10.80
C TYR A 18 -5.96 15.11 11.63
N ARG A 19 -6.39 16.13 12.37
CA ARG A 19 -7.73 16.15 12.99
C ARG A 19 -8.83 16.51 12.00
N ALA A 20 -8.53 17.33 10.99
CA ALA A 20 -9.47 17.66 9.92
C ALA A 20 -9.50 16.58 8.83
N ALA A 21 -8.41 15.83 8.67
CA ALA A 21 -8.27 14.81 7.65
C ALA A 21 -9.22 13.62 7.87
N THR A 22 -9.71 13.07 6.77
CA THR A 22 -10.68 11.99 6.67
C THR A 22 -10.15 10.84 5.81
N GLU A 23 -10.88 9.74 5.75
CA GLU A 23 -10.51 8.62 4.88
C GLU A 23 -10.38 9.07 3.41
N GLY A 24 -9.33 8.58 2.74
CA GLY A 24 -8.99 8.97 1.37
C GLY A 24 -8.04 10.18 1.26
N ASP A 25 -7.90 10.97 2.32
CA ASP A 25 -7.02 12.13 2.32
C ASP A 25 -5.54 11.71 2.29
N LEU A 26 -4.70 12.63 1.83
CA LEU A 26 -3.27 12.43 1.76
C LEU A 26 -2.64 12.46 3.15
N ALA A 27 -1.72 11.56 3.41
CA ALA A 27 -0.85 11.59 4.57
C ALA A 27 0.61 11.51 4.11
N CYS A 28 1.51 12.00 4.95
CA CYS A 28 2.94 11.92 4.70
C CYS A 28 3.66 11.44 5.95
N VAL A 29 4.51 10.43 5.79
CA VAL A 29 5.33 9.86 6.84
C VAL A 29 6.79 10.15 6.55
N ARG A 30 7.46 10.84 7.47
CA ARG A 30 8.91 10.96 7.49
C ARG A 30 9.53 9.74 8.18
N ILE A 31 10.58 9.20 7.58
CA ILE A 31 11.38 8.11 8.09
C ILE A 31 12.82 8.61 8.26
N ASP A 32 13.30 8.63 9.50
CA ASP A 32 14.68 8.97 9.85
C ASP A 32 15.49 7.69 10.12
N HIS A 33 16.66 7.57 9.49
CA HIS A 33 17.54 6.39 9.56
C HIS A 33 18.65 6.47 10.62
N GLY A 34 18.47 7.29 11.66
CA GLY A 34 19.36 7.29 12.82
C GLY A 34 20.84 7.58 12.54
N GLY A 35 21.16 8.48 11.61
CA GLY A 35 22.52 8.98 11.37
C GLY A 35 23.39 8.12 10.44
N HIS A 36 22.94 6.94 10.01
CA HIS A 36 23.68 6.10 9.05
C HIS A 36 23.41 6.46 7.58
N LEU A 37 22.28 7.12 7.29
CA LEU A 37 21.98 7.71 5.98
C LEU A 37 21.76 9.22 6.16
N PRO A 38 22.38 10.07 5.33
CA PRO A 38 22.31 11.53 5.46
C PRO A 38 20.95 12.13 5.10
N SER A 39 19.98 11.34 4.64
CA SER A 39 18.67 11.80 4.18
C SER A 39 17.51 11.12 4.90
N SER A 40 16.54 11.90 5.36
CA SER A 40 15.22 11.40 5.71
C SER A 40 14.50 10.90 4.45
N GLU A 41 13.64 9.90 4.57
CA GLU A 41 12.73 9.48 3.50
C GLU A 41 11.32 9.95 3.82
N TYR A 42 10.54 10.25 2.79
CA TYR A 42 9.14 10.63 2.90
C TYR A 42 8.29 9.64 2.12
N THR A 43 7.21 9.20 2.73
CA THR A 43 6.27 8.27 2.13
C THR A 43 4.89 8.92 2.15
N PHE A 44 4.34 9.19 0.97
CA PHE A 44 2.96 9.61 0.82
C PHE A 44 2.05 8.39 0.82
N GLU A 45 0.97 8.46 1.61
CA GLU A 45 0.00 7.39 1.76
C GLU A 45 -1.41 7.94 1.82
N ARG A 46 -2.38 7.04 1.65
CA ARG A 46 -3.79 7.32 1.89
C ARG A 46 -4.12 7.08 3.37
N ILE A 47 -4.94 7.95 3.93
CA ILE A 47 -5.60 7.70 5.21
C ILE A 47 -6.71 6.65 5.02
N MET A 48 -6.59 5.52 5.73
CA MET A 48 -7.56 4.42 5.74
C MET A 48 -8.65 4.59 6.81
N GLY A 49 -8.60 5.69 7.56
CA GLY A 49 -9.52 6.00 8.64
C GLY A 49 -8.79 6.38 9.93
N GLY A 50 -9.54 6.41 11.03
CA GLY A 50 -9.00 6.81 12.32
C GLY A 50 -9.96 6.55 13.48
N ARG A 51 -9.40 6.44 14.70
CA ARG A 51 -10.21 6.28 15.92
C ARG A 51 -9.45 6.84 17.13
N ARG A 52 -10.17 7.51 18.04
CA ARG A 52 -9.62 8.05 19.31
C ARG A 52 -8.36 8.91 19.09
N GLY A 53 -8.43 9.86 18.14
CA GLY A 53 -7.32 10.77 17.82
C GLY A 53 -6.14 10.09 17.12
N ARG A 54 -6.36 8.95 16.46
CA ARG A 54 -5.37 8.23 15.67
C ARG A 54 -5.69 8.30 14.19
N VAL A 55 -4.65 8.31 13.38
CA VAL A 55 -4.68 8.17 11.92
C VAL A 55 -4.16 6.79 11.55
N TYR A 56 -4.89 6.08 10.71
CA TYR A 56 -4.51 4.76 10.21
C TYR A 56 -4.05 4.87 8.76
N LEU A 57 -2.81 4.45 8.51
CA LEU A 57 -2.21 4.38 7.20
C LEU A 57 -2.02 2.93 6.81
N ALA A 58 -2.17 2.63 5.52
CA ALA A 58 -2.20 1.26 5.03
C ALA A 58 -0.85 0.55 5.15
N ALA A 59 0.25 1.24 4.89
CA ALA A 59 1.59 0.64 4.91
C ALA A 59 2.37 1.04 6.16
N SER A 60 2.24 2.29 6.61
CA SER A 60 3.00 2.81 7.74
C SER A 60 2.39 2.54 9.12
N GLY A 61 1.14 2.05 9.18
CA GLY A 61 0.45 1.70 10.42
C GLY A 61 -0.24 2.88 11.09
N SER A 62 -0.31 2.87 12.43
CA SER A 62 -1.11 3.85 13.20
C SER A 62 -0.26 4.94 13.84
N PHE A 63 -0.78 6.17 13.82
CA PHE A 63 -0.12 7.35 14.36
C PHE A 63 -1.07 8.20 15.20
N TYR A 64 -0.55 8.91 16.20
CA TYR A 64 -1.32 9.88 16.98
C TYR A 64 -1.44 11.20 16.21
N ALA A 65 -2.67 11.65 15.93
CA ALA A 65 -2.92 12.90 15.21
C ALA A 65 -2.32 14.11 15.93
N GLY A 66 -2.36 14.16 17.27
CA GLY A 66 -1.85 15.31 18.03
C GLY A 66 -0.32 15.40 18.16
N SER A 67 0.45 14.38 17.78
CA SER A 67 1.92 14.41 17.94
C SER A 67 2.70 13.86 16.75
N GLY A 68 2.00 13.27 15.78
CA GLY A 68 2.58 12.54 14.66
C GLY A 68 3.39 11.31 15.05
N LYS A 69 3.43 10.91 16.32
CA LYS A 69 4.19 9.75 16.77
C LYS A 69 3.51 8.45 16.33
N ASN A 70 4.30 7.50 15.85
CA ASN A 70 3.83 6.15 15.59
C ASN A 70 3.39 5.48 16.91
N CYS A 71 2.25 4.78 16.89
CA CYS A 71 1.66 4.17 18.08
C CYS A 71 2.46 2.97 18.61
N PHE A 72 3.20 2.26 17.74
CA PHE A 72 3.95 1.05 18.07
C PHE A 72 5.44 1.32 18.29
N HIS A 73 5.99 2.34 17.62
CA HIS A 73 7.40 2.72 17.71
C HIS A 73 7.59 4.20 18.12
N PRO A 74 7.20 4.56 19.36
CA PRO A 74 7.20 5.95 19.81
C PRO A 74 8.60 6.56 19.97
N LYS A 75 9.65 5.73 20.07
CA LYS A 75 11.06 6.15 20.18
C LYS A 75 11.68 6.64 18.85
N GLY A 76 10.92 6.56 17.74
CA GLY A 76 11.01 7.55 16.67
C GLY A 76 12.04 7.29 15.57
N GLN A 77 11.64 6.48 14.59
CA GLN A 77 12.15 6.58 13.22
C GLN A 77 11.06 7.07 12.26
N ARG A 78 9.79 6.78 12.54
CA ARG A 78 8.65 7.18 11.70
C ARG A 78 7.80 8.24 12.39
N ARG A 79 7.51 9.33 11.70
CA ARG A 79 6.59 10.38 12.17
C ARG A 79 5.68 10.86 11.05
N LEU A 80 4.45 11.20 11.39
CA LEU A 80 3.64 12.02 10.50
C LEU A 80 4.27 13.40 10.33
N VAL A 81 4.09 13.95 9.14
CA VAL A 81 4.36 15.34 8.78
C VAL A 81 3.18 15.82 7.94
N VAL A 82 2.97 17.13 7.84
CA VAL A 82 1.97 17.70 6.92
C VAL A 82 2.46 17.48 5.49
N PRO A 83 1.66 16.87 4.60
CA PRO A 83 1.97 16.76 3.18
C PRO A 83 2.14 18.16 2.54
N THR A 84 3.26 18.40 1.84
CA THR A 84 3.50 19.68 1.15
C THR A 84 4.19 19.48 -0.20
N LEU A 85 4.02 20.45 -1.10
CA LEU A 85 4.77 20.49 -2.37
C LEU A 85 6.29 20.57 -2.15
N ALA A 86 6.74 21.21 -1.08
CA ALA A 86 8.17 21.27 -0.74
C ALA A 86 8.75 19.88 -0.47
N ILE A 87 8.01 19.00 0.22
CA ILE A 87 8.42 17.61 0.44
C ILE A 87 8.49 16.86 -0.90
N LEU A 88 7.49 17.05 -1.76
CA LEU A 88 7.46 16.41 -3.08
C LEU A 88 8.66 16.86 -3.95
N ALA A 89 8.87 18.18 -4.06
CA ALA A 89 9.97 18.78 -4.82
C ALA A 89 11.35 18.35 -4.31
N TRP A 90 11.49 18.14 -3.00
CA TRP A 90 12.75 17.69 -2.40
C TRP A 90 13.18 16.27 -2.86
N GLY A 91 12.22 15.44 -3.28
CA GLY A 91 12.47 14.12 -3.86
C GLY A 91 12.59 14.08 -5.37
N GLU A 92 12.38 15.20 -6.07
CA GLU A 92 12.52 15.25 -7.53
C GLU A 92 13.96 14.89 -7.92
N GLY A 93 14.11 13.86 -8.76
CA GLY A 93 15.41 13.33 -9.17
C GLY A 93 15.98 12.22 -8.28
N ASP A 94 15.40 11.92 -7.12
CA ASP A 94 15.80 10.79 -6.27
C ASP A 94 14.59 10.07 -5.64
N ARG A 95 14.14 9.02 -6.34
CA ARG A 95 13.00 8.18 -5.94
C ARG A 95 13.18 7.45 -4.59
N HIS A 96 14.38 7.44 -4.01
CA HIS A 96 14.58 6.85 -2.68
C HIS A 96 14.18 7.82 -1.57
N ARG A 97 14.17 9.13 -1.85
CA ARG A 97 13.81 10.18 -0.89
C ARG A 97 12.32 10.34 -0.71
N VAL A 98 11.56 10.23 -1.79
CA VAL A 98 10.11 10.39 -1.79
C VAL A 98 9.48 9.25 -2.56
N ARG A 99 8.52 8.58 -1.93
CA ARG A 99 7.80 7.45 -2.51
C ARG A 99 6.32 7.50 -2.15
N THR A 100 5.53 6.79 -2.93
CA THR A 100 4.12 6.50 -2.65
C THR A 100 3.98 5.05 -2.19
N THR A 101 2.78 4.66 -1.76
CA THR A 101 2.47 3.25 -1.44
C THR A 101 1.21 2.81 -2.16
N GLN A 102 0.91 1.52 -2.10
CA GLN A 102 -0.34 0.96 -2.62
C GLN A 102 -0.59 1.22 -4.12
N GLY A 103 0.46 1.34 -4.94
CA GLY A 103 0.32 1.61 -6.38
C GLY A 103 -0.26 3.00 -6.69
N GLN A 104 -0.12 3.96 -5.77
CA GLN A 104 -0.48 5.35 -6.01
C GLN A 104 0.55 6.00 -6.94
N GLU A 105 0.07 6.76 -7.92
CA GLU A 105 0.93 7.52 -8.81
C GLU A 105 1.38 8.83 -8.14
N MET A 106 2.63 9.23 -8.40
CA MET A 106 3.17 10.47 -7.84
C MET A 106 2.46 11.72 -8.40
N ASP A 107 1.92 11.62 -9.61
CA ASP A 107 1.13 12.70 -10.23
C ASP A 107 -0.20 12.94 -9.51
N ASP A 108 -0.82 11.90 -8.94
CA ASP A 108 -2.02 12.05 -8.13
C ASP A 108 -1.71 12.78 -6.82
N VAL A 109 -0.57 12.45 -6.18
CA VAL A 109 -0.09 13.15 -4.98
C VAL A 109 0.12 14.62 -5.29
N ARG A 110 0.79 14.93 -6.41
CA ARG A 110 0.99 16.31 -6.87
C ARG A 110 -0.35 17.02 -7.10
N ALA A 111 -1.29 16.38 -7.79
CA ALA A 111 -2.59 16.96 -8.08
C ALA A 111 -3.40 17.24 -6.80
N VAL A 112 -3.31 16.38 -5.77
CA VAL A 112 -3.91 16.67 -4.45
C VAL A 112 -3.26 17.87 -3.78
N LEU A 113 -1.93 17.93 -3.76
CA LEU A 113 -1.18 19.03 -3.14
C LEU A 113 -1.40 20.38 -3.84
N GLU A 114 -1.65 20.37 -5.15
CA GLU A 114 -2.00 21.55 -5.94
C GLU A 114 -3.50 21.91 -5.89
N GLY A 115 -4.32 21.12 -5.18
CA GLY A 115 -5.77 21.32 -5.09
C GLY A 115 -6.55 20.96 -6.36
N ARG A 116 -5.91 20.30 -7.34
CA ARG A 116 -6.56 19.76 -8.55
C ARG A 116 -7.36 18.49 -8.26
N LEU A 117 -7.00 17.77 -7.20
CA LEU A 117 -7.76 16.65 -6.66
C LEU A 117 -8.10 16.90 -5.18
N ALA A 118 -9.32 16.58 -4.77
CA ALA A 118 -9.71 16.71 -3.36
C ALA A 118 -9.06 15.63 -2.48
N LYS A 119 -8.91 14.41 -3.01
CA LYS A 119 -8.41 13.22 -2.31
C LYS A 119 -7.60 12.35 -3.25
N LEU A 120 -6.78 11.46 -2.69
CA LEU A 120 -6.12 10.46 -3.52
C LEU A 120 -7.17 9.52 -4.15
N PRO A 121 -7.01 9.12 -5.42
CA PRO A 121 -7.86 8.11 -6.05
C PRO A 121 -7.58 6.72 -5.46
N PRO A 122 -8.62 5.91 -5.16
CA PRO A 122 -8.43 4.57 -4.62
C PRO A 122 -7.44 3.79 -5.49
N PRO A 123 -6.67 2.86 -4.91
CA PRO A 123 -5.79 2.02 -5.71
C PRO A 123 -6.60 1.41 -6.85
N ALA A 124 -6.01 1.35 -8.05
CA ALA A 124 -6.66 0.80 -9.21
C ALA A 124 -7.28 -0.56 -8.83
N ALA A 125 -8.55 -0.75 -9.19
CA ALA A 125 -9.18 -2.04 -9.00
C ALA A 125 -8.31 -3.09 -9.69
N PRO A 126 -8.13 -4.29 -9.08
CA PRO A 126 -7.46 -5.37 -9.80
C PRO A 126 -8.16 -5.55 -11.15
N PRO A 127 -7.40 -5.84 -12.23
CA PRO A 127 -8.02 -6.08 -13.53
C PRO A 127 -9.12 -7.13 -13.36
N PRO A 128 -10.25 -6.99 -14.08
CA PRO A 128 -11.32 -7.96 -13.98
C PRO A 128 -10.74 -9.36 -14.24
N PRO A 129 -11.19 -10.38 -13.50
CA PRO A 129 -10.67 -11.71 -13.71
C PRO A 129 -10.92 -12.13 -15.17
N PRO A 130 -9.96 -12.83 -15.80
CA PRO A 130 -10.14 -13.32 -17.15
C PRO A 130 -11.43 -14.14 -17.28
N VAL A 131 -12.09 -13.99 -18.43
CA VAL A 131 -13.29 -14.76 -18.77
C VAL A 131 -12.82 -16.06 -19.41
N TYR A 132 -13.17 -17.17 -18.77
CA TYR A 132 -12.89 -18.51 -19.27
C TYR A 132 -14.21 -19.21 -19.60
N SER A 133 -14.19 -20.05 -20.62
CA SER A 133 -15.21 -21.09 -20.78
C SER A 133 -15.14 -22.07 -19.59
N VAL A 134 -16.18 -22.88 -19.41
CA VAL A 134 -16.18 -23.92 -18.36
C VAL A 134 -15.01 -24.88 -18.57
N GLU A 135 -14.78 -25.34 -19.80
CA GLU A 135 -13.70 -26.26 -20.15
C GLU A 135 -12.31 -25.68 -19.86
N GLU A 136 -12.07 -24.42 -20.25
CA GLU A 136 -10.81 -23.73 -19.98
C GLU A 136 -10.56 -23.57 -18.47
N ALA A 137 -11.61 -23.23 -17.72
CA ALA A 137 -11.52 -23.07 -16.27
C ALA A 137 -11.28 -24.42 -15.55
N GLU A 138 -11.87 -25.51 -16.03
CA GLU A 138 -11.62 -26.87 -15.52
C GLU A 138 -10.19 -27.32 -15.79
N ALA A 139 -9.68 -27.13 -17.01
CA ALA A 139 -8.30 -27.44 -17.36
C ALA A 139 -7.31 -26.64 -16.49
N ARG A 140 -7.59 -25.35 -16.28
CA ARG A 140 -6.79 -24.47 -15.44
C ARG A 140 -6.80 -24.91 -13.97
N TYR A 141 -7.97 -25.26 -13.44
CA TYR A 141 -8.08 -25.75 -12.07
C TYR A 141 -7.34 -27.09 -11.88
N ALA A 142 -7.48 -28.02 -12.82
CA ALA A 142 -6.74 -29.29 -12.79
C ALA A 142 -5.22 -29.07 -12.80
N ALA A 143 -4.71 -28.18 -13.67
CA ALA A 143 -3.31 -27.81 -13.70
C ALA A 143 -2.83 -27.16 -12.38
N ALA A 144 -3.69 -26.37 -11.74
CA ALA A 144 -3.37 -25.73 -10.46
C ALA A 144 -3.30 -26.72 -9.29
N CYS A 145 -4.18 -27.73 -9.25
CA CYS A 145 -4.10 -28.82 -8.28
C CYS A 145 -2.78 -29.59 -8.40
N VAL A 146 -2.39 -29.96 -9.62
CA VAL A 146 -1.11 -30.64 -9.89
C VAL A 146 0.08 -29.77 -9.47
N ALA A 147 0.03 -28.47 -9.73
CA ALA A 147 1.09 -27.54 -9.29
C ALA A 147 1.19 -27.46 -7.75
N TYR A 148 0.07 -27.49 -7.04
CA TYR A 148 0.02 -27.49 -5.58
C TYR A 148 0.59 -28.79 -4.99
N GLU A 149 0.19 -29.94 -5.51
CA GLU A 149 0.72 -31.25 -5.11
C GLU A 149 2.24 -31.33 -5.32
N ASN A 150 2.73 -30.86 -6.47
CA ASN A 150 4.16 -30.84 -6.76
C ASN A 150 4.94 -29.83 -5.89
N ALA A 151 4.30 -28.74 -5.46
CA ALA A 151 4.91 -27.76 -4.57
C ALA A 151 5.09 -28.27 -3.13
N ASP A 152 4.27 -29.24 -2.71
CA ASP A 152 4.34 -29.86 -1.38
C ASP A 152 5.52 -30.85 -1.23
N ILE A 153 6.22 -31.15 -2.32
CA ILE A 153 7.47 -31.91 -2.26
C ILE A 153 8.54 -31.05 -1.56
N ARG A 154 8.96 -31.49 -0.37
CA ARG A 154 9.92 -30.76 0.49
C ARG A 154 11.20 -30.42 -0.28
N ALA A 155 11.41 -29.13 -0.55
CA ALA A 155 12.67 -28.64 -1.06
C ALA A 155 13.71 -28.58 0.07
N ASN A 156 15.00 -28.78 -0.25
CA ASN A 156 16.13 -28.66 0.69
C ASN A 156 16.24 -27.26 1.36
N ASN A 157 15.46 -26.27 0.93
CA ASN A 157 15.40 -24.92 1.50
C ASN A 157 13.99 -24.60 2.04
N PRO A 158 13.80 -24.51 3.38
CA PRO A 158 12.50 -24.25 4.01
C PRO A 158 11.80 -22.95 3.57
N ARG A 159 12.56 -21.87 3.33
CA ARG A 159 11.98 -20.58 2.87
C ARG A 159 11.58 -20.61 1.40
N ALA A 160 12.29 -21.39 0.59
CA ALA A 160 11.90 -21.62 -0.80
C ALA A 160 10.65 -22.51 -0.88
N TYR A 161 10.57 -23.54 -0.03
CA TYR A 161 9.40 -24.41 0.12
C TYR A 161 8.16 -23.62 0.51
N GLN A 162 8.20 -22.86 1.61
CA GLN A 162 7.04 -22.06 2.07
C GLN A 162 6.52 -21.11 0.99
N ARG A 163 7.41 -20.42 0.26
CA ARG A 163 7.01 -19.53 -0.84
C ARG A 163 6.33 -20.29 -1.99
N ARG A 164 6.87 -21.44 -2.39
CA ARG A 164 6.29 -22.27 -3.46
C ARG A 164 4.91 -22.80 -3.09
N VAL A 165 4.76 -23.32 -1.87
CA VAL A 165 3.46 -23.82 -1.38
C VAL A 165 2.44 -22.68 -1.32
N SER A 166 2.81 -21.51 -0.78
CA SER A 166 1.92 -20.34 -0.75
C SER A 166 1.49 -19.91 -2.16
N GLN A 167 2.43 -19.80 -3.10
CA GLN A 167 2.14 -19.40 -4.47
C GLN A 167 1.26 -20.42 -5.20
N ALA A 168 1.53 -21.72 -5.05
CA ALA A 168 0.73 -22.78 -5.67
C ALA A 168 -0.68 -22.83 -5.05
N ARG A 169 -0.80 -22.60 -3.74
CA ARG A 169 -2.09 -22.49 -3.05
C ARG A 169 -2.91 -21.31 -3.57
N GLU A 170 -2.30 -20.14 -3.70
CA GLU A 170 -2.95 -18.95 -4.26
C GLU A 170 -3.43 -19.20 -5.70
N TYR A 171 -2.59 -19.85 -6.51
CA TYR A 171 -2.96 -20.21 -7.88
C TYR A 171 -4.17 -21.17 -7.93
N MET A 172 -4.17 -22.20 -7.09
CA MET A 172 -5.28 -23.16 -6.98
C MET A 172 -6.59 -22.49 -6.54
N LEU A 173 -6.53 -21.60 -5.54
CA LEU A 173 -7.70 -20.85 -5.09
C LEU A 173 -8.23 -19.90 -6.17
N ALA A 174 -7.36 -19.22 -6.90
CA ALA A 174 -7.74 -18.35 -8.00
C ALA A 174 -8.42 -19.15 -9.14
N ALA A 175 -7.82 -20.27 -9.55
CA ALA A 175 -8.37 -21.13 -10.60
C ALA A 175 -9.70 -21.77 -10.21
N ARG A 176 -9.88 -22.12 -8.92
CA ARG A 176 -11.18 -22.57 -8.40
C ARG A 176 -12.25 -21.49 -8.54
N ALA A 177 -11.93 -20.27 -8.14
CA ALA A 177 -12.85 -19.15 -8.24
C ALA A 177 -13.18 -18.81 -9.71
N ASP A 178 -12.22 -18.98 -10.62
CA ASP A 178 -12.45 -18.87 -12.08
C ASP A 178 -13.47 -19.91 -12.56
N LEU A 179 -13.35 -21.16 -12.12
CA LEU A 179 -14.28 -22.25 -12.45
C LEU A 179 -15.68 -22.01 -11.89
N GLU A 180 -15.80 -21.57 -10.64
CA GLU A 180 -17.08 -21.22 -10.04
C GLU A 180 -17.77 -20.10 -10.83
N ARG A 181 -17.03 -19.05 -11.24
CA ARG A 181 -17.55 -17.98 -12.10
C ARG A 181 -17.95 -18.45 -13.50
N ALA A 182 -17.19 -19.35 -14.12
CA ALA A 182 -17.52 -19.89 -15.44
C ALA A 182 -18.82 -20.70 -15.40
N ARG A 183 -18.97 -21.55 -14.38
CA ARG A 183 -20.19 -22.35 -14.16
C ARG A 183 -21.41 -21.48 -13.90
N GLU A 184 -21.27 -20.44 -13.08
CA GLU A 184 -22.39 -19.54 -12.80
C GLU A 184 -22.85 -18.77 -14.04
N ARG A 185 -21.92 -18.34 -14.89
CA ARG A 185 -22.25 -17.69 -16.17
C ARG A 185 -22.97 -18.62 -17.13
N ALA A 186 -22.56 -19.88 -17.21
CA ALA A 186 -23.22 -20.88 -18.05
C ALA A 186 -24.68 -21.10 -17.63
N LYS A 187 -24.96 -21.20 -16.32
CA LYS A 187 -26.35 -21.36 -15.80
C LYS A 187 -27.28 -20.19 -16.14
N ILE A 188 -26.75 -18.98 -16.33
CA ILE A 188 -27.55 -17.79 -16.67
C ILE A 188 -27.87 -17.75 -18.18
N GLN A 189 -27.12 -18.50 -18.99
CA GLN A 189 -27.29 -18.55 -20.44
C GLN A 189 -28.21 -19.69 -20.92
N ASP A 190 -28.56 -20.62 -20.03
CA ASP A 190 -29.54 -21.71 -20.21
C ASP A 190 -30.95 -21.28 -19.75
#